data_AF-A0A7S4PY50-F1
#
_entry.id   AF-A0A7S4PY50-F1
#
_cell.length_a   1.000
_cell.length_b   1.000
_cell.length_c   1.000
_cell.angle_alpha   90.00
_cell.angle_beta   90.00
_cell.angle_gamma   90.00
#
_symmetry.space_group_name_H-M   'P 1'
#
loop_
_entity.id
_entity.type
_entity.pdbx_description
1 polymer ?
#
loop_
_entity_poly.entity_id
_entity_poly.type
_entity_poly.pdbx_seq_one_letter_code
_entity_poly.pdbx_strand_id
1 'polypeptide(L)'
;GAAVLARLTPGRLAGLADAWAAPGVPPPAPLRQLLKSAVAVRLREMDVRGLIAVSTILGGDERDPAEADLVLFWQGWMKGVVDACRVVGWGRCYAALREVQRWRDSSGARADGGVSSLAETVFQGVVAEQLCAAAGAAPLELLIELGRSVPRDGAVASRIEPSLRGRVEQCLRGGGLSLMAAVAVADGETLVRCAPGSRLWSSLTRVISAQLCSPHAIDLFCRCRPSPLLRTAILELLSGWRALELQMRLA
;
A
#
# COMPACT_ATOMS: atom_id res chain seq x y z
N GLY A 1 15.91 12.56 -31.69
CA GLY A 1 14.72 12.33 -30.86
C GLY A 1 15.06 11.61 -29.57
N ALA A 2 15.20 10.27 -29.60
CA ALA A 2 15.34 9.42 -28.40
C ALA A 2 16.54 9.80 -27.52
N ALA A 3 17.69 10.09 -28.16
CA ALA A 3 18.91 10.49 -27.46
C ALA A 3 18.77 11.82 -26.68
N VAL A 4 17.84 12.70 -27.07
CA VAL A 4 17.58 13.97 -26.38
C VAL A 4 16.68 13.73 -25.18
N LEU A 5 15.61 12.94 -25.33
CA LEU A 5 14.73 12.58 -24.21
C LEU A 5 15.44 11.73 -23.15
N ALA A 6 16.34 10.82 -23.55
CA ALA A 6 17.14 10.03 -22.61
C ALA A 6 18.12 10.86 -21.76
N ARG A 7 18.44 12.09 -22.20
CA ARG A 7 19.28 13.06 -21.46
C ARG A 7 18.48 13.91 -20.49
N LEU A 8 17.15 13.90 -20.56
CA LEU A 8 16.31 14.62 -19.60
C LEU A 8 16.37 13.92 -18.24
N THR A 9 16.29 14.71 -17.17
CA THR A 9 16.18 14.19 -15.81
C THR A 9 14.81 13.51 -15.63
N PRO A 10 14.69 12.52 -14.72
CA PRO A 10 13.42 11.84 -14.44
C PRO A 10 12.28 12.82 -14.15
N GLY A 11 12.54 13.88 -13.37
CA GLY A 11 11.55 14.92 -13.07
C GLY A 11 11.12 15.75 -14.29
N ARG A 12 12.01 15.98 -15.26
CA ARG A 12 11.65 16.66 -16.52
C ARG A 12 10.87 15.76 -17.47
N LEU A 13 11.18 14.45 -17.48
CA LEU A 13 10.38 13.46 -18.21
C LEU A 13 8.97 13.34 -17.62
N ALA A 14 8.85 13.29 -16.29
CA ALA A 14 7.56 13.30 -15.59
C ALA A 14 6.78 14.60 -15.82
N GLY A 15 7.42 15.77 -15.73
CA GLY A 15 6.75 17.04 -16.01
C GLY A 15 6.33 17.21 -17.48
N LEU A 16 7.09 16.68 -18.44
CA LEU A 16 6.67 16.62 -19.84
C LEU A 16 5.48 15.68 -20.02
N ALA A 17 5.50 14.54 -19.33
CA ALA A 17 4.39 13.62 -19.29
C ALA A 17 3.12 14.32 -18.75
N ASP A 18 3.19 14.94 -17.57
CA ASP A 18 2.07 15.66 -16.96
C ASP A 18 1.52 16.77 -17.88
N ALA A 19 2.40 17.52 -18.55
CA ALA A 19 1.99 18.55 -19.50
C ALA A 19 1.24 18.00 -20.72
N TRP A 20 1.53 16.76 -21.15
CA TRP A 20 0.81 16.09 -22.22
C TRP A 20 -0.45 15.36 -21.77
N ALA A 21 -0.57 15.03 -20.49
CA ALA A 21 -1.82 14.52 -19.92
C ALA A 21 -2.91 15.61 -19.82
N ALA A 22 -2.51 16.88 -19.63
CA ALA A 22 -3.42 18.02 -19.49
C ALA A 22 -4.41 18.26 -20.66
N PRO A 23 -4.06 18.05 -21.94
CA PRO A 23 -5.03 18.19 -23.04
C PRO A 23 -5.96 16.99 -23.25
N GLY A 24 -5.85 15.88 -22.50
CA GLY A 24 -6.71 14.68 -22.70
C GLY A 24 -6.56 13.99 -24.06
N VAL A 25 -5.64 14.47 -24.92
CA VAL A 25 -5.32 13.90 -26.23
C VAL A 25 -4.01 13.12 -26.11
N PRO A 26 -3.99 11.82 -26.42
CA PRO A 26 -2.77 11.03 -26.34
C PRO A 26 -1.74 11.55 -27.35
N PRO A 27 -0.44 11.56 -27.01
CA PRO A 27 0.58 12.02 -27.93
C PRO A 27 0.68 11.10 -29.16
N PRO A 28 1.11 11.62 -30.33
CA PRO A 28 1.33 10.85 -31.54
C PRO A 28 2.19 9.59 -31.29
N ALA A 29 1.89 8.50 -32.01
CA ALA A 29 2.59 7.21 -31.86
C ALA A 29 4.15 7.31 -31.89
N PRO A 30 4.78 8.12 -32.76
CA PRO A 30 6.24 8.29 -32.73
C PRO A 30 6.76 8.90 -31.41
N LEU A 31 6.02 9.84 -30.82
CA LEU A 31 6.39 10.44 -29.53
C LEU A 31 6.20 9.45 -28.38
N ARG A 32 5.12 8.64 -28.41
CA ARG A 32 4.93 7.53 -27.46
C ARG A 32 6.09 6.53 -27.51
N GLN A 33 6.57 6.16 -28.70
CA GLN A 33 7.69 5.24 -28.86
C GLN A 33 9.01 5.82 -28.34
N LEU A 34 9.24 7.11 -28.55
CA LEU A 34 10.41 7.81 -28.01
C LEU A 34 10.36 7.90 -26.48
N LEU A 35 9.18 8.11 -25.90
CA LEU A 35 8.99 8.12 -24.44
C LEU A 35 9.18 6.74 -23.83
N LYS A 36 8.59 5.69 -24.41
CA LYS A 36 8.82 4.29 -24.01
C LYS A 36 10.32 3.99 -23.91
N SER A 37 11.09 4.39 -24.93
CA SER A 37 12.54 4.19 -24.97
C SER A 37 13.29 4.96 -23.89
N ALA A 38 12.94 6.23 -23.65
CA ALA A 38 13.57 7.05 -22.61
C ALA A 38 13.26 6.53 -21.19
N VAL A 39 12.03 6.07 -20.97
CA VAL A 39 11.57 5.48 -19.71
C VAL A 39 12.30 4.17 -19.44
N ALA A 40 12.45 3.30 -20.43
CA ALA A 40 13.18 2.04 -20.29
C ALA A 40 14.63 2.26 -19.81
N VAL A 41 15.31 3.30 -20.31
CA VAL A 41 16.67 3.66 -19.89
C VAL A 41 16.72 4.19 -18.45
N ARG A 42 15.71 4.95 -18.02
CA ARG A 42 15.68 5.69 -16.74
C ARG A 42 14.85 5.04 -15.66
N LEU A 43 14.27 3.87 -15.93
CA LEU A 43 13.23 3.24 -15.12
C LEU A 43 13.58 3.25 -13.62
N ARG A 44 14.76 2.76 -13.25
CA ARG A 44 15.19 2.65 -11.84
C ARG A 44 15.31 4.00 -11.11
N GLU A 45 15.58 5.08 -11.85
CA GLU A 45 15.72 6.45 -11.34
C GLU A 45 14.37 7.16 -11.18
N MET A 46 13.29 6.62 -11.76
CA MET A 46 11.96 7.20 -11.64
C MET A 46 11.34 6.92 -10.27
N ASP A 47 10.63 7.92 -9.74
CA ASP A 47 9.71 7.72 -8.65
C ASP A 47 8.39 7.11 -9.16
N VAL A 48 7.57 6.64 -8.22
CA VAL A 48 6.29 6.00 -8.56
C VAL A 48 5.34 6.97 -9.27
N ARG A 49 5.34 8.26 -8.91
CA ARG A 49 4.42 9.25 -9.48
C ARG A 49 4.71 9.51 -10.96
N GLY A 50 5.99 9.70 -11.30
CA GLY A 50 6.42 9.81 -12.68
C GLY A 50 6.12 8.54 -13.48
N LEU A 51 6.24 7.36 -12.86
CA LEU A 51 5.91 6.10 -13.52
C LEU A 51 4.40 5.95 -13.79
N ILE A 52 3.54 6.39 -12.86
CA ILE A 52 2.08 6.46 -13.04
C ILE A 52 1.73 7.43 -14.17
N ALA A 53 2.23 8.66 -14.14
CA ALA A 53 1.96 9.68 -15.15
C ALA A 53 2.32 9.19 -16.57
N VAL A 54 3.49 8.58 -16.71
CA VAL A 54 3.93 7.98 -17.97
C VAL A 54 3.04 6.80 -18.38
N SER A 55 2.64 5.95 -17.43
CA SER A 55 1.73 4.83 -17.71
C SER A 55 0.38 5.31 -18.23
N THR A 56 -0.17 6.41 -17.70
CA THR A 56 -1.41 7.01 -18.18
C THR A 56 -1.30 7.53 -19.62
N ILE A 57 -0.16 8.09 -19.99
CA ILE A 57 0.05 8.65 -21.35
C ILE A 57 0.31 7.56 -22.38
N LEU A 58 1.03 6.52 -21.98
CA LEU A 58 1.37 5.40 -22.85
C LEU A 58 0.22 4.40 -22.99
N GLY A 59 -0.64 4.27 -21.97
CA GLY A 59 -1.77 3.34 -21.93
C GLY A 59 -3.06 3.85 -22.57
N GLY A 60 -3.02 4.93 -23.36
CA GLY A 60 -4.19 5.59 -23.94
C GLY A 60 -4.99 4.81 -24.99
N ASP A 61 -4.87 3.48 -25.08
CA ASP A 61 -5.72 2.62 -25.91
C ASP A 61 -5.88 1.23 -25.24
N GLU A 62 -7.09 0.90 -24.77
CA GLU A 62 -7.43 -0.32 -24.00
C GLU A 62 -7.29 -1.64 -24.79
N ARG A 63 -6.84 -1.58 -26.05
CA ARG A 63 -6.63 -2.76 -26.93
C ARG A 63 -5.20 -2.89 -27.43
N ASP A 64 -4.27 -2.08 -26.92
CA ASP A 64 -2.91 -1.99 -27.44
C ASP A 64 -1.96 -3.00 -26.73
N PRO A 65 -1.10 -3.76 -27.46
CA PRO A 65 0.03 -4.49 -26.87
C PRO A 65 0.92 -3.65 -25.93
N ALA A 66 0.77 -2.32 -25.95
CA ALA A 66 1.37 -1.40 -24.99
C ALA A 66 1.06 -1.69 -23.51
N GLU A 67 -0.07 -2.32 -23.15
CA GLU A 67 -0.37 -2.63 -21.74
C GLU A 67 0.62 -3.67 -21.17
N ALA A 68 0.93 -4.71 -21.94
CA ALA A 68 1.89 -5.74 -21.54
C ALA A 68 3.30 -5.16 -21.34
N ASP A 69 3.72 -4.25 -22.22
CA ASP A 69 4.99 -3.51 -22.08
C ASP A 69 5.03 -2.72 -20.76
N LEU A 70 3.94 -2.04 -20.41
CA LEU A 70 3.85 -1.25 -19.18
C LEU A 70 3.91 -2.13 -17.94
N VAL A 71 3.21 -3.27 -17.94
CA VAL A 71 3.29 -4.24 -16.84
C VAL A 71 4.73 -4.75 -16.68
N LEU A 72 5.43 -5.06 -17.78
CA LEU A 72 6.84 -5.47 -17.73
C LEU A 72 7.75 -4.36 -17.18
N PHE A 73 7.50 -3.09 -17.53
CA PHE A 73 8.22 -1.96 -16.94
C PHE A 73 7.98 -1.86 -15.43
N TRP A 74 6.74 -1.97 -15.00
CA TRP A 74 6.41 -1.98 -13.57
C TRP A 74 7.08 -3.13 -12.84
N GLN A 75 7.09 -4.34 -13.42
CA GLN A 75 7.76 -5.50 -12.84
C GLN A 75 9.27 -5.28 -12.70
N GLY A 76 9.92 -4.79 -13.76
CA GLY A 76 11.35 -4.48 -13.74
C GLY A 76 11.70 -3.39 -12.72
N TRP A 77 10.87 -2.35 -12.63
CA TRP A 77 11.02 -1.29 -11.64
C TRP A 77 10.87 -1.81 -10.21
N MET A 78 9.78 -2.52 -9.94
CA MET A 78 9.46 -2.99 -8.59
C MET A 78 10.47 -4.02 -8.10
N LYS A 79 10.92 -4.92 -8.98
CA LYS A 79 12.03 -5.84 -8.66
C LYS A 79 13.28 -5.08 -8.25
N GLY A 80 13.67 -4.06 -9.02
CA GLY A 80 14.82 -3.21 -8.68
C GLY A 80 14.64 -2.47 -7.35
N VAL A 81 13.42 -2.03 -7.03
CA VAL A 81 13.10 -1.39 -5.74
C VAL A 81 13.22 -2.38 -4.58
N VAL A 82 12.63 -3.57 -4.70
CA VAL A 82 12.68 -4.62 -3.67
C VAL A 82 14.11 -5.11 -3.44
N ASP A 83 14.87 -5.33 -4.51
CA ASP A 83 16.28 -5.74 -4.42
C ASP A 83 17.12 -4.71 -3.65
N ALA A 84 16.83 -3.42 -3.84
CA ALA A 84 17.51 -2.32 -3.15
C ALA A 84 17.08 -2.16 -1.68
N CYS A 85 15.93 -2.69 -1.25
CA CYS A 85 15.39 -2.47 0.09
C CYS A 85 16.30 -2.94 1.22
N ARG A 86 17.20 -3.91 0.96
CA ARG A 86 18.21 -4.36 1.92
C ARG A 86 19.24 -3.27 2.26
N VAL A 87 19.44 -2.30 1.37
CA VAL A 87 20.48 -1.25 1.51
C VAL A 87 19.85 0.09 1.85
N VAL A 88 18.75 0.46 1.18
CA VAL A 88 18.13 1.79 1.30
C VAL A 88 16.84 1.81 2.13
N GLY A 89 16.39 0.66 2.61
CA GLY A 89 15.14 0.51 3.33
C GLY A 89 13.90 0.45 2.42
N TRP A 90 12.72 0.40 3.05
CA TRP A 90 11.45 0.07 2.39
C TRP A 90 10.62 1.29 1.96
N GLY A 91 11.14 2.50 2.09
CA GLY A 91 10.39 3.75 1.83
C GLY A 91 9.81 3.84 0.41
N ARG A 92 10.55 3.38 -0.61
CA ARG A 92 10.04 3.33 -1.99
C ARG A 92 8.90 2.33 -2.18
N CYS A 93 8.91 1.21 -1.46
CA CYS A 93 7.80 0.24 -1.46
C CYS A 93 6.54 0.82 -0.83
N TYR A 94 6.65 1.57 0.28
CA TYR A 94 5.52 2.29 0.86
C TYR A 94 4.94 3.32 -0.11
N ALA A 95 5.80 4.12 -0.75
CA ALA A 95 5.38 5.08 -1.74
C ALA A 95 4.67 4.39 -2.92
N ALA A 96 5.23 3.28 -3.41
CA ALA A 96 4.63 2.48 -4.48
C ALA A 96 3.23 1.99 -4.12
N LEU A 97 3.09 1.35 -2.96
CA LEU A 97 1.82 0.84 -2.47
C LEU A 97 0.76 1.94 -2.37
N ARG A 98 1.10 3.07 -1.74
CA ARG A 98 0.15 4.19 -1.52
C ARG A 98 -0.26 4.89 -2.80
N GLU A 99 0.69 5.23 -3.66
CA GLU A 99 0.38 6.01 -4.86
C GLU A 99 -0.37 5.18 -5.89
N VAL A 100 -0.01 3.90 -6.06
CA VAL A 100 -0.74 3.00 -6.96
C VAL A 100 -2.14 2.70 -6.41
N GLN A 101 -2.30 2.55 -5.09
CA GLN A 101 -3.62 2.42 -4.47
C GLN A 101 -4.49 3.65 -4.73
N ARG A 102 -3.98 4.86 -4.53
CA ARG A 102 -4.72 6.09 -4.84
C ARG A 102 -5.08 6.19 -6.31
N TRP A 103 -4.16 5.80 -7.19
CA TRP A 103 -4.41 5.78 -8.63
C TRP A 103 -5.55 4.84 -8.96
N ARG A 104 -5.51 3.59 -8.47
CA ARG A 104 -6.59 2.60 -8.60
C ARG A 104 -7.93 3.13 -8.09
N ASP A 105 -7.94 3.69 -6.88
CA ASP A 105 -9.17 4.19 -6.25
C ASP A 105 -9.75 5.40 -7.02
N SER A 106 -8.90 6.22 -7.65
CA SER A 106 -9.32 7.37 -8.47
C SER A 106 -9.74 6.99 -9.89
N SER A 107 -9.23 5.89 -10.43
CA SER A 107 -9.55 5.40 -11.78
C SER A 107 -10.95 4.80 -11.90
N GLY A 108 -11.71 4.68 -10.81
CA GLY A 108 -13.16 4.44 -10.86
C GLY A 108 -13.61 3.14 -11.53
N ALA A 109 -12.72 2.17 -11.76
CA ALA A 109 -12.95 0.96 -12.55
C ALA A 109 -13.78 -0.12 -11.81
N ARG A 110 -14.90 0.31 -11.21
CA ARG A 110 -16.04 -0.54 -10.84
C ARG A 110 -17.32 0.12 -11.38
N ALA A 111 -17.36 0.32 -12.69
CA ALA A 111 -18.59 0.64 -13.40
C ALA A 111 -18.67 -0.32 -14.60
N ASP A 112 -19.61 -1.27 -14.50
CA ASP A 112 -20.19 -2.06 -15.59
C ASP A 112 -19.23 -2.61 -16.67
N GLY A 113 -18.76 -3.87 -16.51
CA GLY A 113 -18.26 -4.64 -17.68
C GLY A 113 -17.05 -5.54 -17.51
N GLY A 114 -16.47 -5.70 -16.31
CA GLY A 114 -15.55 -6.81 -16.03
C GLY A 114 -14.12 -6.73 -16.62
N VAL A 115 -13.69 -5.59 -17.17
CA VAL A 115 -12.29 -5.40 -17.59
C VAL A 115 -11.50 -4.72 -16.45
N SER A 116 -10.42 -5.37 -16.02
CA SER A 116 -9.49 -4.83 -15.00
C SER A 116 -8.76 -3.61 -15.57
N SER A 117 -8.82 -2.47 -14.87
CA SER A 117 -8.02 -1.29 -15.26
C SER A 117 -6.52 -1.57 -15.14
N LEU A 118 -5.69 -0.86 -15.92
CA LEU A 118 -4.23 -0.92 -15.80
C LEU A 118 -3.76 -0.66 -14.35
N ALA A 119 -4.41 0.27 -13.63
CA ALA A 119 -4.08 0.56 -12.24
C ALA A 119 -4.34 -0.65 -11.31
N GLU A 120 -5.42 -1.39 -11.52
CA GLU A 120 -5.70 -2.65 -10.80
C GLU A 120 -4.68 -3.73 -11.18
N THR A 121 -4.38 -3.88 -12.48
CA THR A 121 -3.39 -4.84 -13.00
C THR A 121 -2.01 -4.59 -12.40
N VAL A 122 -1.56 -3.34 -12.36
CA VAL A 122 -0.29 -2.94 -11.74
C VAL A 122 -0.32 -3.17 -10.22
N PHE A 123 -1.42 -2.82 -9.56
CA PHE A 123 -1.55 -3.01 -8.12
C PHE A 123 -1.46 -4.50 -7.74
N GLN A 124 -2.35 -5.34 -8.28
CA GLN A 124 -2.40 -6.76 -7.95
C GLN A 124 -1.24 -7.53 -8.56
N GLY A 125 -1.05 -7.41 -9.88
CA GLY A 125 -0.14 -8.23 -10.67
C GLY A 125 1.33 -7.84 -10.56
N VAL A 126 1.63 -6.70 -9.95
CA VAL A 126 3.02 -6.25 -9.76
C VAL A 126 3.32 -5.86 -8.33
N VAL A 127 2.70 -4.80 -7.80
CA VAL A 127 3.09 -4.25 -6.50
C VAL A 127 2.80 -5.26 -5.39
N ALA A 128 1.57 -5.76 -5.32
CA ALA A 128 1.14 -6.69 -4.29
C ALA A 128 1.87 -8.04 -4.38
N GLU A 129 2.04 -8.57 -5.60
CA GLU A 129 2.77 -9.81 -5.85
C GLU A 129 4.25 -9.75 -5.45
N GLN A 130 4.97 -8.67 -5.84
CA GLN A 130 6.39 -8.52 -5.49
C GLN A 130 6.58 -8.33 -3.98
N LEU A 131 5.72 -7.54 -3.33
CA LEU A 131 5.78 -7.37 -1.87
C LEU A 131 5.40 -8.66 -1.13
N CYS A 132 4.46 -9.44 -1.67
CA CYS A 132 4.11 -10.76 -1.14
C CYS A 132 5.31 -11.72 -1.22
N ALA A 133 6.00 -11.77 -2.36
CA ALA A 133 7.20 -12.58 -2.53
C ALA A 133 8.33 -12.17 -1.54
N ALA A 134 8.39 -10.88 -1.19
CA ALA A 134 9.36 -10.34 -0.26
C ALA A 134 8.88 -10.32 1.21
N ALA A 135 7.72 -10.92 1.54
CA ALA A 135 7.08 -10.77 2.84
C ALA A 135 7.92 -11.23 4.03
N GLY A 136 8.79 -12.21 3.83
CA GLY A 136 9.72 -12.70 4.86
C GLY A 136 10.75 -11.64 5.32
N ALA A 137 11.06 -10.64 4.48
CA ALA A 137 12.03 -9.59 4.78
C ALA A 137 11.40 -8.20 4.99
N ALA A 138 10.16 -7.99 4.53
CA ALA A 138 9.45 -6.71 4.65
C ALA A 138 9.25 -6.29 6.12
N PRO A 139 9.10 -5.01 6.46
CA PRO A 139 8.63 -4.56 7.77
C PRO A 139 7.18 -4.98 8.01
N LEU A 140 6.79 -5.13 9.28
CA LEU A 140 5.44 -5.58 9.62
C LEU A 140 4.40 -4.57 9.17
N GLU A 141 4.69 -3.29 9.34
CA GLU A 141 3.82 -2.17 9.00
C GLU A 141 3.53 -2.15 7.48
N LEU A 142 4.49 -2.53 6.64
CA LEU A 142 4.30 -2.63 5.19
C LEU A 142 3.35 -3.77 4.85
N LEU A 143 3.49 -4.92 5.53
CA LEU A 143 2.60 -6.05 5.33
C LEU A 143 1.19 -5.78 5.85
N ILE A 144 1.04 -5.03 6.93
CA ILE A 144 -0.25 -4.56 7.43
C ILE A 144 -0.90 -3.65 6.40
N GLU A 145 -0.17 -2.67 5.86
CA GLU A 145 -0.69 -1.74 4.86
C GLU A 145 -1.08 -2.47 3.56
N LEU A 146 -0.26 -3.42 3.11
CA LEU A 146 -0.56 -4.28 1.98
C LEU A 146 -1.82 -5.13 2.25
N GLY A 147 -1.91 -5.73 3.44
CA GLY A 147 -3.04 -6.55 3.84
C GLY A 147 -4.37 -5.79 3.94
N ARG A 148 -4.34 -4.48 4.19
CA ARG A 148 -5.53 -3.61 4.15
C ARG A 148 -5.99 -3.30 2.73
N SER A 149 -5.11 -3.44 1.76
CA SER A 149 -5.29 -2.91 0.40
C SER A 149 -5.62 -3.99 -0.63
N VAL A 150 -5.33 -5.26 -0.31
CA VAL A 150 -5.63 -6.42 -1.16
C VAL A 150 -7.01 -7.03 -0.82
N PRO A 151 -7.76 -7.54 -1.82
CA PRO A 151 -8.99 -8.29 -1.58
C PRO A 151 -8.74 -9.53 -0.71
N ARG A 152 -9.58 -9.73 0.31
CA ARG A 152 -9.42 -10.84 1.27
C ARG A 152 -9.44 -12.23 0.64
N ASP A 153 -10.25 -12.40 -0.40
CA ASP A 153 -10.45 -13.69 -1.08
C ASP A 153 -9.51 -13.87 -2.29
N GLY A 154 -8.49 -13.02 -2.42
CA GLY A 154 -7.51 -13.09 -3.50
C GLY A 154 -6.32 -14.04 -3.22
N ALA A 155 -5.65 -14.49 -4.28
CA ALA A 155 -4.45 -15.33 -4.18
C ALA A 155 -3.29 -14.67 -3.43
N VAL A 156 -3.16 -13.34 -3.56
CA VAL A 156 -2.16 -12.57 -2.79
C VAL A 156 -2.48 -12.60 -1.30
N ALA A 157 -3.75 -12.47 -0.92
CA ALA A 157 -4.17 -12.47 0.48
C ALA A 157 -3.89 -13.82 1.16
N SER A 158 -4.20 -14.94 0.50
CA SER A 158 -3.94 -16.28 1.06
C SER A 158 -2.45 -16.59 1.27
N ARG A 159 -1.56 -15.99 0.47
CA ARG A 159 -0.11 -16.10 0.64
C ARG A 159 0.47 -15.19 1.72
N ILE A 160 -0.06 -13.97 1.87
CA ILE A 160 0.41 -13.01 2.86
C ILE A 160 -0.09 -13.35 4.26
N GLU A 161 -1.35 -13.79 4.38
CA GLU A 161 -2.01 -13.98 5.68
C GLU A 161 -1.16 -14.82 6.66
N PRO A 162 -0.60 -16.00 6.30
CA PRO A 162 0.18 -16.80 7.25
C PRO A 162 1.42 -16.07 7.75
N SER A 163 2.13 -15.37 6.86
CA SER A 163 3.33 -14.60 7.19
C SER A 163 2.99 -13.42 8.09
N LEU A 164 1.92 -12.69 7.78
CA LEU A 164 1.45 -11.57 8.57
C LEU A 164 0.99 -12.02 9.97
N ARG A 165 0.19 -13.10 10.03
CA ARG A 165 -0.28 -13.70 11.28
C ARG A 165 0.88 -14.12 12.18
N GLY A 166 1.84 -14.88 11.65
CA GLY A 166 3.00 -15.35 12.41
C GLY A 166 3.81 -14.21 13.01
N ARG A 167 4.00 -13.12 12.27
CA ARG A 167 4.71 -11.93 12.74
C ARG A 167 3.94 -11.13 13.77
N VAL A 168 2.64 -10.94 13.58
CA VAL A 168 1.77 -10.33 14.59
C VAL A 168 1.87 -11.12 15.90
N GLU A 169 1.74 -12.45 15.85
CA GLU A 169 1.86 -13.30 17.04
C GLU A 169 3.24 -13.21 17.70
N GLN A 170 4.31 -13.14 16.91
CA GLN A 170 5.66 -12.93 17.43
C GLN A 170 5.80 -11.58 18.14
N CYS A 171 5.30 -10.50 17.53
CA CYS A 171 5.31 -9.16 18.11
C CYS A 171 4.48 -9.08 19.41
N LEU A 172 3.38 -9.83 19.50
CA LEU A 172 2.57 -9.91 20.72
C LEU A 172 3.28 -10.63 21.87
N ARG A 173 4.20 -11.56 21.58
CA ARG A 173 5.02 -12.25 22.59
C ARG A 173 6.22 -11.41 23.05
N GLY A 174 6.82 -10.63 22.13
CA GLY A 174 8.04 -9.86 22.36
C GLY A 174 7.86 -8.36 22.63
N GLY A 175 6.63 -7.84 22.59
CA GLY A 175 6.31 -6.45 22.95
C GLY A 175 6.51 -5.40 21.84
N GLY A 176 6.31 -5.76 20.57
CA GLY A 176 6.74 -4.93 19.44
C GLY A 176 5.66 -4.40 18.49
N LEU A 177 4.37 -4.53 18.82
CA LEU A 177 3.31 -4.05 17.92
C LEU A 177 2.91 -2.61 18.26
N SER A 178 3.04 -1.70 17.29
CA SER A 178 2.59 -0.32 17.47
C SER A 178 1.08 -0.25 17.74
N LEU A 179 0.63 0.76 18.49
CA LEU A 179 -0.78 0.95 18.82
C LEU A 179 -1.68 0.94 17.57
N MET A 180 -1.29 1.66 16.52
CA MET A 180 -2.05 1.72 15.27
C MET A 180 -2.16 0.34 14.60
N ALA A 181 -1.07 -0.43 14.56
CA ALA A 181 -1.06 -1.77 14.01
C ALA A 181 -1.93 -2.72 14.85
N ALA A 182 -1.84 -2.64 16.17
CA ALA A 182 -2.63 -3.46 17.08
C ALA A 182 -4.14 -3.21 16.92
N VAL A 183 -4.55 -1.93 16.83
CA VAL A 183 -5.95 -1.56 16.58
C VAL A 183 -6.41 -2.06 15.22
N ALA A 184 -5.64 -1.83 14.15
CA ALA A 184 -6.00 -2.28 12.80
C ALA A 184 -6.18 -3.81 12.71
N VAL A 185 -5.34 -4.60 13.41
CA VAL A 185 -5.51 -6.06 13.48
C VAL A 185 -6.75 -6.41 14.30
N ALA A 186 -6.95 -5.78 15.46
CA ALA A 186 -8.07 -6.07 16.35
C ALA A 186 -9.42 -5.77 15.68
N ASP A 187 -9.55 -4.62 15.01
CA ASP A 187 -10.74 -4.24 14.24
C ASP A 187 -10.94 -5.07 12.97
N GLY A 188 -10.02 -5.99 12.69
CA GLY A 188 -10.09 -6.85 11.54
C GLY A 188 -9.89 -6.08 10.24
N GLU A 189 -9.23 -4.91 10.23
CA GLU A 189 -8.92 -4.17 8.99
C GLU A 189 -7.85 -4.87 8.15
N THR A 190 -7.08 -5.76 8.77
CA THR A 190 -6.02 -6.53 8.11
C THR A 190 -6.51 -7.90 7.62
N LEU A 191 -5.64 -8.61 6.89
CA LEU A 191 -5.87 -10.01 6.51
C LEU A 191 -5.87 -10.97 7.71
N VAL A 192 -5.26 -10.58 8.84
CA VAL A 192 -5.25 -11.43 10.03
C VAL A 192 -6.64 -11.44 10.64
N ARG A 193 -7.33 -12.57 10.52
CA ARG A 193 -8.65 -12.75 11.12
C ARG A 193 -8.55 -12.70 12.64
N CYS A 194 -9.18 -11.70 13.23
CA CYS A 194 -9.27 -11.50 14.67
C CYS A 194 -10.75 -11.40 15.05
N ALA A 195 -11.26 -12.40 15.77
CA ALA A 195 -12.65 -12.41 16.25
C ALA A 195 -12.69 -12.13 17.76
N PRO A 196 -13.72 -11.42 18.25
CA PRO A 196 -13.96 -11.28 19.69
C PRO A 196 -13.95 -12.64 20.40
N GLY A 197 -13.31 -12.71 21.56
CA GLY A 197 -13.16 -13.96 22.34
C GLY A 197 -12.06 -14.90 21.86
N SER A 198 -11.42 -14.64 20.71
CA SER A 198 -10.25 -15.42 20.28
C SER A 198 -9.02 -15.13 21.15
N ARG A 199 -8.06 -16.06 21.18
CA ARG A 199 -6.76 -15.86 21.87
C ARG A 199 -6.00 -14.64 21.33
N LEU A 200 -6.08 -14.41 20.02
CA LEU A 200 -5.46 -13.27 19.36
C LEU A 200 -6.10 -11.96 19.84
N TRP A 201 -7.44 -11.90 19.87
CA TRP A 201 -8.19 -10.77 20.41
C TRP A 201 -7.78 -10.43 21.83
N SER A 202 -7.80 -11.41 22.75
CA SER A 202 -7.43 -11.19 24.15
C SER A 202 -5.95 -10.79 24.35
N SER A 203 -5.09 -11.07 23.37
CA SER A 203 -3.69 -10.64 23.39
C SER A 203 -3.55 -9.21 22.87
N LEU A 204 -4.25 -8.87 21.79
CA LEU A 204 -4.29 -7.53 21.23
C LEU A 204 -4.90 -6.52 22.19
N THR A 205 -6.05 -6.82 22.80
CA THR A 205 -6.72 -5.91 23.74
C THR A 205 -5.83 -5.59 24.95
N ARG A 206 -5.09 -6.58 25.46
CA ARG A 206 -4.12 -6.39 26.55
C ARG A 206 -2.93 -5.52 26.15
N VAL A 207 -2.40 -5.73 24.94
CA VAL A 207 -1.29 -4.93 24.42
C VAL A 207 -1.74 -3.49 24.17
N ILE A 208 -2.93 -3.29 23.61
CA ILE A 208 -3.52 -1.97 23.39
C ILE A 208 -3.73 -1.27 24.74
N SER A 209 -4.38 -1.92 25.72
CA SER A 209 -4.64 -1.30 27.02
C SER A 209 -3.36 -0.95 27.79
N ALA A 210 -2.31 -1.77 27.68
CA ALA A 210 -1.00 -1.47 28.25
C ALA A 210 -0.33 -0.24 27.61
N GLN A 211 -0.55 0.00 26.32
CA GLN A 211 -0.02 1.18 25.61
C GLN A 211 -0.80 2.47 25.90
N LEU A 212 -2.02 2.39 26.44
CA LEU A 212 -2.84 3.54 26.83
C LEU A 212 -2.39 4.12 28.18
N CYS A 213 -1.12 4.48 28.29
CA CYS A 213 -0.51 4.99 29.52
C CYS A 213 -0.45 6.53 29.60
N SER A 214 -0.82 7.23 28.54
CA SER A 214 -0.78 8.71 28.46
C SER A 214 -2.00 9.29 27.74
N PRO A 215 -2.36 10.57 27.99
CA PRO A 215 -3.39 11.26 27.23
C PRO A 215 -3.12 11.27 25.72
N HIS A 216 -1.86 11.33 25.30
CA HIS A 216 -1.51 11.26 23.87
C HIS A 216 -1.81 9.89 23.26
N ALA A 217 -1.49 8.79 23.97
CA ALA A 217 -1.80 7.45 23.49
C ALA A 217 -3.31 7.20 23.37
N ILE A 218 -4.10 7.74 24.30
CA ILE A 218 -5.57 7.71 24.24
C ILE A 218 -6.09 8.50 23.04
N ASP A 219 -5.47 9.64 22.71
CA ASP A 219 -5.86 10.46 21.54
C ASP A 219 -5.60 9.67 20.26
N LEU A 220 -4.41 9.08 20.17
CA LEU A 220 -4.02 8.25 19.04
C LEU A 220 -4.96 7.06 18.87
N PHE A 221 -5.33 6.37 19.95
CA PHE A 221 -6.32 5.30 19.91
C PHE A 221 -7.68 5.79 19.39
N CYS A 222 -8.21 6.90 19.88
CA CYS A 222 -9.48 7.45 19.40
C CYS A 222 -9.41 7.84 17.91
N ARG A 223 -8.28 8.40 17.45
CA ARG A 223 -8.05 8.74 16.04
C ARG A 223 -7.98 7.53 15.12
N CYS A 224 -7.59 6.36 15.64
CA CYS A 224 -7.68 5.10 14.89
C CYS A 224 -9.13 4.63 14.66
N ARG A 225 -10.14 5.30 15.25
CA ARG A 225 -11.57 4.97 15.12
C ARG A 225 -11.88 3.50 15.45
N PRO A 226 -11.52 3.02 16.66
CA PRO A 226 -11.69 1.63 17.06
C PRO A 226 -13.16 1.20 16.94
N SER A 227 -13.40 -0.07 16.63
CA SER A 227 -14.76 -0.63 16.58
C SER A 227 -15.44 -0.54 17.97
N PRO A 228 -16.79 -0.48 18.03
CA PRO A 228 -17.50 -0.45 19.31
C PRO A 228 -17.13 -1.63 20.22
N LEU A 229 -16.94 -2.83 19.66
CA LEU A 229 -16.53 -4.02 20.40
C LEU A 229 -15.13 -3.86 21.01
N LEU A 230 -14.18 -3.29 20.25
CA LEU A 230 -12.84 -3.02 20.76
C LEU A 230 -12.87 -1.96 21.85
N ARG A 231 -13.64 -0.88 21.68
CA ARG A 231 -13.80 0.17 22.69
C ARG A 231 -14.27 -0.40 24.03
N THR A 232 -15.34 -1.19 24.02
CA THR A 232 -15.90 -1.82 25.22
C THR A 232 -14.87 -2.74 25.88
N ALA A 233 -14.20 -3.60 25.11
CA ALA A 233 -13.19 -4.50 25.64
C ALA A 233 -11.99 -3.76 26.25
N ILE A 234 -11.58 -2.62 25.69
CA ILE A 234 -10.51 -1.80 26.26
C ILE A 234 -10.98 -1.08 27.53
N LEU A 235 -12.21 -0.55 27.55
CA LEU A 235 -12.78 0.09 28.74
C LEU A 235 -12.89 -0.87 29.92
N GLU A 236 -13.25 -2.14 29.68
CA GLU A 236 -13.30 -3.18 30.72
C GLU A 236 -11.91 -3.50 31.30
N LEU A 237 -10.84 -3.29 30.54
CA LEU A 237 -9.46 -3.54 30.97
C LEU A 237 -8.79 -2.32 31.61
N LEU A 238 -9.30 -1.11 31.36
CA LEU A 238 -8.78 0.12 31.92
C LEU A 238 -9.44 0.44 33.27
N SER A 239 -8.70 1.15 34.12
CA SER A 239 -9.20 1.61 35.41
C SER A 239 -8.67 3.00 35.76
N GLY A 240 -9.37 3.67 36.67
CA GLY A 240 -9.03 5.01 37.15
C GLY A 240 -9.09 6.08 36.06
N TRP A 241 -8.15 7.02 36.09
CA TRP A 241 -8.13 8.18 35.20
C TRP A 241 -8.11 7.82 33.71
N ARG A 242 -7.49 6.69 33.33
CA ARG A 242 -7.40 6.25 31.93
C ARG A 242 -8.76 5.84 31.36
N ALA A 243 -9.56 5.15 32.16
CA ALA A 243 -10.91 4.75 31.76
C ALA A 243 -11.81 6.00 31.63
N LEU A 244 -11.71 6.94 32.57
CA LEU A 244 -12.45 8.20 32.53
C LEU A 244 -12.08 9.04 31.30
N GLU A 245 -10.78 9.24 31.05
CA GLU A 245 -10.28 10.00 29.90
C GLU A 245 -10.75 9.37 28.57
N LEU A 246 -10.68 8.04 28.46
CA LEU A 246 -11.16 7.34 27.28
C LEU A 246 -12.68 7.51 27.11
N GLN A 247 -13.47 7.41 28.18
CA GLN A 247 -14.93 7.65 28.13
C GLN A 247 -15.24 9.08 27.67
N MET A 248 -14.55 10.08 28.20
CA MET A 248 -14.78 11.48 27.84
C MET A 248 -14.49 11.78 26.37
N ARG A 249 -13.53 11.08 25.76
CA ARG A 249 -13.19 11.27 24.33
C ARG A 249 -14.00 10.41 23.37
N LEU A 250 -14.70 9.41 23.89
CA LEU A 250 -15.58 8.55 23.11
C LEU A 250 -17.05 9.00 23.17
N ALA A 251 -17.41 9.84 24.14
CA ALA A 251 -18.71 10.53 24.24
C ALA A 251 -18.85 11.62 23.17
#